data_AF-A0A514WDT6-F1
#
_entry.id   AF-A0A514WDT6-F1
#
_cell.length_a   1.000
_cell.length_b   1.000
_cell.length_c   1.000
_cell.angle_alpha   90.00
_cell.angle_beta   90.00
_cell.angle_gamma   90.00
#
_symmetry.space_group_name_H-M   'P 1'
#
loop_
_entity.id
_entity.type
_entity.pdbx_description
1 polymer ?
#
loop_
_entity_poly.entity_id
_entity_poly.type
_entity_poly.pdbx_seq_one_letter_code
_entity_poly.pdbx_strand_id
1 'polypeptide(L)'
;MKTPYDAALRVQRREIDEMSVAISREAGVLAAVEQAHAETRDAMRREADLAGKDVTESLVIASHGYFARKRDERRQLTGLQAELSRKLEALRAEAVEAFGTFRTIESAADAFRQEAERVQANAEQAGIDDLAAAAFLKARRGARRGDAA
;
A
#
# COMPACT_ATOMS: atom_id res chain seq x y z
N MET A 1 -13.91 9.77 19.24
CA MET A 1 -13.48 11.17 19.09
C MET A 1 -13.16 11.40 17.61
N LYS A 2 -13.67 12.47 16.99
CA LYS A 2 -13.35 12.82 15.60
C LYS A 2 -12.07 13.66 15.60
N THR A 3 -11.05 13.29 14.85
CA THR A 3 -9.80 14.06 14.79
C THR A 3 -9.82 15.02 13.60
N PRO A 4 -9.08 16.16 13.65
CA PRO A 4 -8.90 17.03 12.49
C PRO A 4 -8.26 16.31 11.29
N TYR A 5 -7.56 15.20 11.54
CA TYR A 5 -6.84 14.41 10.54
C TYR A 5 -7.73 13.39 9.81
N ASP A 6 -8.95 13.12 10.28
CA ASP A 6 -9.82 12.06 9.75
C ASP A 6 -10.13 12.22 8.26
N ALA A 7 -10.26 13.45 7.78
CA ALA A 7 -10.49 13.73 6.36
C ALA A 7 -9.25 13.38 5.51
N ALA A 8 -8.06 13.80 5.97
CA ALA A 8 -6.80 13.50 5.30
C ALA A 8 -6.51 11.99 5.28
N LEU A 9 -6.72 11.30 6.41
CA LEU A 9 -6.57 9.84 6.50
C LEU A 9 -7.49 9.09 5.53
N ARG A 10 -8.72 9.58 5.35
CA ARG A 10 -9.66 8.96 4.40
C ARG A 10 -9.22 9.12 2.95
N VAL A 11 -8.74 10.30 2.58
CA VAL A 11 -8.23 10.57 1.23
C VAL A 11 -7.00 9.71 0.96
N GLN A 12 -6.03 9.74 1.86
CA GLN A 12 -4.79 8.97 1.73
C GLN A 12 -5.02 7.46 1.68
N ARG A 13 -5.97 6.95 2.47
CA ARG A 13 -6.35 5.53 2.42
C ARG A 13 -6.93 5.14 1.06
N ARG A 14 -7.78 5.99 0.48
CA ARG A 14 -8.34 5.77 -0.86
C ARG A 14 -7.24 5.77 -1.93
N GLU A 15 -6.30 6.71 -1.85
CA GLU A 15 -5.15 6.77 -2.76
C GLU A 15 -4.31 5.48 -2.68
N ILE A 16 -4.01 5.01 -1.47
CA ILE A 16 -3.31 3.72 -1.24
C ILE A 16 -4.07 2.53 -1.82
N ASP A 17 -5.39 2.49 -1.63
CA ASP A 17 -6.23 1.41 -2.17
C ASP A 17 -6.22 1.43 -3.71
N GLU A 18 -6.33 2.61 -4.33
CA GLU A 18 -6.26 2.79 -5.79
C GLU A 18 -4.88 2.36 -6.35
N MET A 19 -3.79 2.75 -5.69
CA MET A 19 -2.43 2.30 -6.05
C MET A 19 -2.26 0.79 -5.90
N SER A 20 -2.79 0.20 -4.84
CA SER A 20 -2.72 -1.25 -4.61
C SER A 20 -3.38 -2.02 -5.75
N VAL A 21 -4.56 -1.56 -6.19
CA VAL A 21 -5.27 -2.12 -7.36
C VAL A 21 -4.44 -1.97 -8.64
N ALA A 22 -3.85 -0.80 -8.88
CA ALA A 22 -3.01 -0.56 -10.05
C ALA A 22 -1.79 -1.49 -10.07
N ILE A 23 -1.07 -1.62 -8.95
CA ILE A 23 0.08 -2.52 -8.81
C ILE A 23 -0.33 -3.97 -9.06
N SER A 24 -1.43 -4.44 -8.47
CA SER A 24 -1.92 -5.82 -8.69
C SER A 24 -2.27 -6.06 -10.15
N ARG A 25 -2.91 -5.10 -10.82
CA ARG A 25 -3.23 -5.20 -12.25
C ARG A 25 -1.97 -5.31 -13.10
N GLU A 26 -1.02 -4.39 -12.95
CA GLU A 26 0.21 -4.37 -13.76
C GLU A 26 1.09 -5.60 -13.47
N ALA A 27 1.12 -6.07 -12.22
CA ALA A 27 1.79 -7.33 -11.86
C ALA A 27 1.16 -8.53 -12.57
N GLY A 28 -0.17 -8.58 -12.67
CA GLY A 28 -0.89 -9.62 -13.41
C GLY A 28 -0.58 -9.60 -14.91
N VAL A 29 -0.54 -8.41 -15.51
CA VAL A 29 -0.18 -8.25 -16.92
C VAL A 29 1.27 -8.70 -17.17
N LEU A 30 2.22 -8.30 -16.30
CA LEU A 30 3.61 -8.73 -16.40
C LEU A 30 3.74 -10.26 -16.33
N ALA A 31 3.05 -10.90 -15.37
CA ALA A 31 3.04 -12.36 -15.25
C ALA A 31 2.50 -13.05 -16.51
N ALA A 32 1.46 -12.50 -17.14
CA ALA A 32 0.93 -13.02 -18.40
C ALA A 32 1.94 -12.89 -19.56
N VAL A 33 2.68 -11.78 -19.62
CA VAL A 33 3.75 -11.58 -20.61
C VAL A 33 4.92 -12.53 -20.39
N GLU A 34 5.29 -12.79 -19.15
CA GLU A 34 6.33 -13.78 -18.80
C GLU A 34 5.93 -15.20 -19.20
N GLN A 35 4.66 -15.55 -18.98
CA GLN A 35 4.10 -16.81 -19.45
C GLN A 35 4.14 -16.93 -20.98
N ALA A 36 3.73 -15.88 -21.70
CA ALA A 36 3.78 -15.85 -23.17
C ALA A 36 5.22 -15.97 -23.71
N HIS A 37 6.21 -15.41 -22.99
CA HIS A 37 7.64 -15.61 -23.28
C HIS A 37 8.07 -17.07 -23.16
N ALA A 38 7.65 -17.75 -22.09
CA ALA A 38 7.95 -19.16 -21.87
C ALA A 38 7.33 -20.02 -22.97
N GLU A 39 6.07 -19.78 -23.31
CA GLU A 39 5.36 -20.49 -24.37
C GLU A 39 5.99 -20.29 -25.74
N THR A 40 6.39 -19.06 -26.08
CA THR A 40 7.09 -18.74 -27.33
C THR A 40 8.44 -19.46 -27.40
N ARG A 41 9.18 -19.51 -26.30
CA ARG A 41 10.47 -20.22 -26.21
C ARG A 41 10.30 -21.72 -26.43
N ASP A 42 9.30 -22.33 -25.81
CA ASP A 42 9.06 -23.76 -25.94
C ASP A 42 8.52 -24.12 -27.33
N ALA A 43 7.68 -23.26 -27.93
CA ALA A 43 7.24 -23.39 -29.32
C ALA A 43 8.41 -23.33 -30.31
N MET A 44 9.40 -22.46 -30.08
CA MET A 44 10.61 -22.41 -30.91
C MET A 44 11.48 -23.66 -30.76
N ARG A 45 11.61 -24.20 -29.53
CA ARG A 45 12.35 -25.45 -29.28
C ARG A 45 11.71 -26.64 -29.99
N ARG A 46 10.39 -26.80 -29.84
CA ARG A 46 9.63 -27.88 -30.52
C ARG A 46 9.79 -27.82 -32.03
N GLU A 47 9.71 -26.64 -32.62
CA GLU A 47 9.90 -26.48 -34.06
C GLU A 47 11.32 -26.85 -34.50
N ALA A 48 12.34 -26.43 -33.73
CA ALA A 48 13.73 -26.78 -34.03
C ALA A 48 13.97 -28.30 -33.96
N ASP A 49 13.36 -28.98 -32.99
CA ASP A 49 13.43 -30.43 -32.84
C ASP A 49 12.74 -31.18 -33.99
N LEU A 50 11.65 -30.64 -34.55
CA LEU A 50 10.95 -31.21 -35.70
C LEU A 50 11.74 -31.01 -37.00
N ALA A 51 12.24 -29.79 -37.23
CA ALA A 51 13.05 -29.47 -38.41
C ALA A 51 14.37 -30.26 -38.45
N GLY A 52 14.94 -30.60 -37.29
CA GLY A 52 16.13 -31.46 -37.20
C GLY A 52 15.87 -32.94 -37.52
N LYS A 53 14.62 -33.39 -37.51
CA LYS A 53 14.23 -34.80 -37.76
C LYS A 53 13.79 -35.04 -39.21
N ASP A 54 13.10 -34.09 -39.83
CA ASP A 54 12.58 -34.21 -41.20
C ASP A 54 13.26 -33.22 -42.16
N VAL A 55 14.36 -33.65 -42.79
CA VAL A 55 15.12 -32.81 -43.74
C VAL A 55 14.53 -32.94 -45.16
N THR A 56 13.31 -32.44 -45.36
CA THR A 56 12.76 -32.24 -46.72
C THR A 56 12.89 -30.76 -47.09
N GLU A 57 13.33 -30.44 -48.32
CA GLU A 57 13.57 -29.06 -48.78
C GLU A 57 12.37 -28.12 -48.56
N SER A 58 11.14 -28.64 -48.68
CA SER A 58 9.90 -27.90 -48.42
C SER A 58 9.74 -27.46 -46.95
N LEU A 59 10.17 -28.30 -45.99
CA LEU A 59 10.08 -28.01 -44.56
C LEU A 59 11.09 -26.93 -44.13
N VAL A 60 12.27 -26.89 -44.77
CA VAL A 60 13.34 -25.92 -44.48
C VAL A 60 12.89 -24.48 -44.76
N ILE A 61 12.16 -24.25 -45.86
CA ILE A 61 11.66 -22.92 -46.25
C ILE A 61 10.51 -22.45 -45.34
N ALA A 62 9.57 -23.35 -45.01
CA ALA A 62 8.46 -23.06 -44.09
C ALA A 62 8.96 -22.73 -42.67
N SER A 63 10.00 -23.45 -42.22
CA SER A 63 10.62 -23.27 -40.91
C SER A 63 11.29 -21.89 -40.76
N HIS A 64 11.90 -21.35 -41.83
CA HIS A 64 12.58 -20.04 -41.77
C HIS A 64 11.63 -18.86 -41.53
N GLY A 65 10.47 -18.85 -42.21
CA GLY A 65 9.44 -17.82 -42.03
C GLY A 65 8.78 -17.88 -40.64
N TYR A 66 8.58 -19.09 -40.10
CA TYR A 66 8.11 -19.30 -38.73
C TYR A 66 9.11 -18.74 -37.70
N PHE A 67 10.40 -19.08 -37.83
CA PHE A 67 11.42 -18.58 -36.89
C PHE A 67 11.61 -17.07 -36.96
N ALA A 68 11.50 -16.46 -38.14
CA ALA A 68 11.52 -15.01 -38.27
C ALA A 68 10.36 -14.35 -37.51
N ARG A 69 9.14 -14.88 -37.65
CA ARG A 69 7.95 -14.41 -36.92
C ARG A 69 8.09 -14.58 -35.41
N LYS A 70 8.51 -15.76 -34.95
CA LYS A 70 8.72 -16.03 -33.52
C LYS A 70 9.82 -15.17 -32.90
N ARG A 71 10.86 -14.83 -33.67
CA ARG A 71 11.90 -13.89 -33.22
C ARG A 71 11.36 -12.47 -33.05
N ASP A 72 10.49 -12.03 -33.96
CA ASP A 72 9.84 -10.72 -33.85
C ASP A 72 8.88 -10.67 -32.65
N GLU A 73 8.03 -11.69 -32.50
CA GLU A 73 7.13 -11.86 -31.35
C GLU A 73 7.90 -11.82 -30.02
N ARG A 74 9.03 -12.53 -29.93
CA ARG A 74 9.91 -12.49 -28.75
C ARG A 74 10.47 -11.08 -28.50
N ARG A 75 10.89 -10.35 -29.54
CA ARG A 75 11.40 -8.96 -29.38
C ARG A 75 10.31 -8.05 -28.84
N GLN A 76 9.09 -8.13 -29.37
CA GLN A 76 7.95 -7.36 -28.90
C GLN A 76 7.63 -7.68 -27.44
N LEU A 77 7.56 -8.97 -27.08
CA LEU A 77 7.33 -9.39 -25.70
C LEU A 77 8.45 -8.91 -24.76
N THR A 78 9.72 -8.90 -25.19
CA THR A 78 10.84 -8.39 -24.37
C THR A 78 10.73 -6.88 -24.15
N GLY A 79 10.36 -6.12 -25.19
CA GLY A 79 10.11 -4.69 -25.08
C GLY A 79 8.96 -4.39 -24.10
N LEU A 80 7.86 -5.13 -24.24
CA LEU A 80 6.70 -5.00 -23.37
C LEU A 80 7.02 -5.36 -21.91
N GLN A 81 7.76 -6.46 -21.68
CA GLN A 81 8.20 -6.85 -20.34
C GLN A 81 9.05 -5.74 -19.68
N ALA A 82 10.01 -5.17 -20.41
CA ALA A 82 10.85 -4.09 -19.88
C ALA A 82 10.07 -2.79 -19.60
N GLU A 83 9.03 -2.51 -20.39
CA GLU A 83 8.13 -1.39 -20.12
C GLU A 83 7.27 -1.61 -18.88
N LEU A 84 6.63 -2.78 -18.77
CA LEU A 84 5.78 -3.14 -17.63
C LEU A 84 6.58 -3.20 -16.32
N SER A 85 7.79 -3.78 -16.34
CA SER A 85 8.66 -3.79 -15.16
C SER A 85 9.00 -2.39 -14.66
N ARG A 86 9.33 -1.46 -15.57
CA ARG A 86 9.60 -0.05 -15.21
C ARG A 86 8.37 0.65 -14.66
N LYS A 87 7.20 0.45 -15.28
CA LYS A 87 5.93 0.99 -14.78
C LYS A 87 5.62 0.48 -13.37
N LEU A 88 5.83 -0.80 -13.14
CA LEU A 88 5.56 -1.44 -11.86
C LEU A 88 6.54 -0.97 -10.78
N GLU A 89 7.81 -0.77 -11.12
CA GLU A 89 8.80 -0.18 -10.23
C GLU A 89 8.43 1.27 -9.84
N ALA A 90 8.00 2.08 -10.81
CA ALA A 90 7.53 3.44 -10.55
C ALA A 90 6.31 3.47 -9.63
N LEU A 91 5.30 2.63 -9.89
CA LEU A 91 4.11 2.52 -9.03
C LEU A 91 4.46 2.07 -7.60
N ARG A 92 5.43 1.16 -7.45
CA ARG A 92 5.89 0.73 -6.13
C ARG A 92 6.60 1.86 -5.38
N ALA A 93 7.42 2.66 -6.08
CA ALA A 93 8.08 3.81 -5.48
C ALA A 93 7.04 4.84 -5.00
N GLU A 94 6.05 5.17 -5.83
CA GLU A 94 4.95 6.08 -5.49
C GLU A 94 4.14 5.55 -4.30
N ALA A 95 3.85 4.25 -4.27
CA ALA A 95 3.16 3.63 -3.14
C ALA A 95 3.96 3.73 -1.84
N VAL A 96 5.28 3.54 -1.87
CA VAL A 96 6.14 3.69 -0.67
C VAL A 96 6.05 5.12 -0.12
N GLU A 97 6.09 6.13 -0.99
CA GLU A 97 5.95 7.52 -0.57
C GLU A 97 4.59 7.79 0.07
N ALA A 98 3.50 7.36 -0.58
CA ALA A 98 2.14 7.54 -0.07
C ALA A 98 1.91 6.82 1.27
N PHE A 99 2.41 5.59 1.42
CA PHE A 99 2.37 4.88 2.70
C PHE A 99 3.15 5.62 3.79
N GLY A 100 4.31 6.21 3.45
CA GLY A 100 5.08 7.05 4.36
C GLY A 100 4.27 8.25 4.84
N THR A 101 3.65 9.00 3.92
CA THR A 101 2.80 10.15 4.24
C THR A 101 1.59 9.75 5.09
N PHE A 102 0.90 8.67 4.72
CA PHE A 102 -0.23 8.14 5.50
C PHE A 102 0.19 7.83 6.93
N ARG A 103 1.33 7.15 7.12
CA ARG A 103 1.83 6.77 8.45
C ARG A 103 2.18 7.99 9.30
N THR A 104 2.72 9.05 8.71
CA THR A 104 2.98 10.31 9.41
C THR A 104 1.68 10.95 9.89
N ILE A 105 0.66 11.02 9.04
CA ILE A 105 -0.65 11.61 9.41
C ILE A 105 -1.34 10.76 10.48
N GLU A 106 -1.26 9.44 10.38
CA GLU A 106 -1.81 8.52 11.37
C GLU A 106 -1.15 8.72 12.74
N SER A 107 0.18 8.83 12.78
CA SER A 107 0.90 9.12 14.02
C SER A 107 0.51 10.47 14.63
N ALA A 108 0.26 11.50 13.81
CA ALA A 108 -0.20 12.80 14.29
C ALA A 108 -1.63 12.72 14.85
N ALA A 109 -2.50 11.93 14.22
CA ALA A 109 -3.85 11.67 14.72
C ALA A 109 -3.85 10.91 16.04
N ASP A 110 -2.97 9.92 16.20
CA ASP A 110 -2.78 9.17 17.44
C ASP A 110 -2.31 10.07 18.58
N ALA A 111 -1.28 10.88 18.32
CA ALA A 111 -0.77 11.84 19.29
C ALA A 111 -1.87 12.84 19.73
N PHE A 112 -2.68 13.31 18.79
CA PHE A 112 -3.80 14.19 19.10
C PHE A 112 -4.85 13.52 20.00
N ARG A 113 -5.19 12.25 19.73
CA ARG A 113 -6.14 11.50 20.56
C ARG A 113 -5.62 11.31 21.98
N GLN A 114 -4.35 10.92 22.12
CA GLN A 114 -3.71 10.75 23.42
C GLN A 114 -3.68 12.07 24.21
N GLU A 115 -3.38 13.18 23.55
CA GLU A 115 -3.36 14.49 24.19
C GLU A 115 -4.76 14.93 24.64
N ALA A 116 -5.77 14.72 23.80
CA ALA A 116 -7.16 15.04 24.15
C ALA A 116 -7.65 14.20 25.34
N GLU A 117 -7.32 12.91 25.38
CA GLU A 117 -7.62 12.03 26.52
C GLU A 117 -6.91 12.50 27.80
N ARG A 118 -5.64 12.90 27.70
CA ARG A 118 -4.87 13.44 28.83
C ARG A 118 -5.47 14.74 29.36
N VAL A 119 -5.85 15.66 28.47
CA VAL A 119 -6.50 16.93 28.84
C VAL A 119 -7.83 16.67 29.54
N GLN A 120 -8.62 15.73 29.03
CA GLN A 120 -9.89 15.34 29.66
C GLN A 120 -9.68 14.75 31.06
N ALA A 121 -8.76 13.81 31.21
CA ALA A 121 -8.44 13.20 32.51
C ALA A 121 -7.96 14.24 33.54
N ASN A 122 -7.11 15.18 33.12
CA ASN A 122 -6.63 16.26 33.98
C ASN A 122 -7.78 17.19 34.41
N ALA A 123 -8.72 17.50 33.51
CA ALA A 123 -9.88 18.32 33.83
C ALA A 123 -10.83 17.62 34.82
N GLU A 124 -11.05 16.31 34.64
CA GLU A 124 -11.86 15.50 35.56
C GLU A 124 -11.24 15.46 36.96
N GLN A 125 -9.91 15.25 37.04
CA GLN A 125 -9.20 15.23 38.32
C GLN A 125 -9.18 16.59 39.02
N ALA A 126 -8.94 17.68 38.28
CA ALA A 126 -9.01 19.03 38.84
C ALA A 126 -10.39 19.34 39.44
N GLY A 127 -11.47 18.90 38.78
CA GLY A 127 -12.82 19.05 39.31
C GLY A 127 -13.07 18.28 40.60
N ILE A 128 -12.50 17.08 40.73
CA ILE A 128 -12.57 16.28 41.97
C ILE A 128 -11.80 16.97 43.09
N ASP A 129 -10.60 17.47 42.81
CA ASP A 129 -9.74 18.15 43.78
C ASP A 129 -10.39 19.45 44.29
N ASP A 130 -11.00 20.23 43.40
CA ASP A 130 -11.73 21.45 43.76
C ASP A 130 -12.93 21.14 44.68
N LEU A 131 -13.70 20.09 44.36
CA LEU A 131 -14.83 19.65 45.19
C LEU A 131 -14.36 19.20 46.58
N ALA A 132 -13.28 18.42 46.63
CA ALA A 132 -12.70 17.93 47.88
C ALA A 132 -12.17 19.09 48.73
N ALA A 133 -11.47 20.05 48.13
CA ALA A 133 -11.00 21.25 48.81
C ALA A 133 -12.15 22.10 49.36
N ALA A 134 -13.22 22.29 48.59
CA ALA A 134 -14.42 23.01 49.03
C ALA A 134 -15.10 22.30 50.22
N ALA A 135 -15.24 20.98 50.17
CA ALA A 135 -15.81 20.18 51.26
C ALA A 135 -14.95 20.27 52.53
N PHE A 136 -13.63 20.17 52.39
CA PHE A 136 -12.69 20.31 53.51
C PHE A 136 -12.77 21.69 54.17
N LEU A 137 -12.78 22.77 53.37
CA LEU A 137 -12.93 24.14 53.88
C LEU A 137 -14.26 24.34 54.60
N LYS A 138 -15.36 23.76 54.09
CA LYS A 138 -16.67 23.81 54.75
C LYS A 138 -16.66 23.08 56.08
N ALA A 139 -16.10 21.87 56.15
CA ALA A 139 -15.95 21.10 57.39
C ALA A 139 -15.13 21.86 58.44
N ARG A 140 -13.99 22.46 58.03
CA ARG A 140 -13.14 23.25 58.92
C ARG A 140 -13.84 24.50 59.49
N ARG A 141 -14.68 25.15 58.70
CA ARG A 141 -15.51 26.29 59.18
C ARG A 141 -16.59 25.83 60.16
N GLY A 142 -17.19 24.66 59.96
CA GLY A 142 -18.15 24.06 60.89
C GLY A 142 -17.54 23.74 62.24
N ALA A 143 -16.38 23.07 62.26
CA ALA A 143 -15.66 22.73 63.49
C ALA A 143 -15.30 23.97 64.34
N ARG A 144 -14.79 25.03 63.71
CA ARG A 144 -14.46 26.29 64.40
C ARG A 144 -15.66 27.03 65.02
N ARG A 145 -16.87 26.80 64.50
CA ARG A 145 -18.10 27.37 65.09
C ARG A 145 -18.62 26.53 66.25
N GLY A 146 -18.30 25.23 66.30
CA GLY A 146 -18.66 24.34 67.40
C GLY A 146 -17.81 24.56 68.66
N ASP A 147 -16.54 24.94 68.52
CA ASP A 147 -15.64 25.24 69.66
C ASP A 147 -15.86 26.62 70.30
N ALA A 148 -16.69 27.48 69.69
CA ALA A 148 -16.96 28.84 70.16
C ALA A 148 -18.34 29.01 70.84
N ALA A 149 -19.02 27.89 71.14
CA ALA A 149 -20.29 27.81 71.85
C ALA A 149 -20.10 27.03 73.16
#